data_AF-A0A9P7ACA6-F1
#
_entry.id   AF-A0A9P7ACA6-F1
#
_cell.length_a   1.000
_cell.length_b   1.000
_cell.length_c   1.000
_cell.angle_alpha   90.00
_cell.angle_beta   90.00
_cell.angle_gamma   90.00
#
_symmetry.space_group_name_H-M   'P 1'
#
loop_
_entity.id
_entity.type
_entity.pdbx_description
1 polymer ?
#
loop_
_entity_poly.entity_id
_entity_poly.type
_entity_poly.pdbx_seq_one_letter_code
_entity_poly.pdbx_strand_id
1 'polypeptide(L)'
;MSQESPLSEPVIYHGKKFIVLSDWDGTITTQDSNDFVTDTFGMGRSDRVLLNQRIRKGEDNFRDAFRKMIVSINENGKEEGKVTHTFEFCKNAVAENIKVDDTFKGFYEFCEMNDIPVVIVSSGMEPIIRAVLNKYLASLDGIQIISNEVKTYDDGSWDIQYRHPER
;
A
#
# COMPACT_ATOMS: atom_id res chain seq x y z
N MET A 1 20.86 16.86 -8.95
CA MET A 1 20.73 16.76 -7.49
C MET A 1 19.65 15.72 -7.24
N SER A 2 19.97 14.59 -6.63
CA SER A 2 18.96 13.60 -6.24
C SER A 2 18.01 14.28 -5.27
N GLN A 3 16.73 14.37 -5.61
CA GLN A 3 15.73 14.82 -4.66
C GLN A 3 15.76 13.85 -3.45
N GLU A 4 15.68 14.38 -2.23
CA GLU A 4 15.58 13.55 -1.03
C GLU A 4 14.13 13.09 -0.85
N SER A 5 13.94 11.95 -0.18
CA SER A 5 12.60 11.43 0.17
C SER A 5 11.87 12.46 1.04
N PRO A 6 10.59 12.79 0.77
CA PRO A 6 9.81 13.64 1.66
C PRO A 6 9.41 12.93 2.97
N LEU A 7 9.64 11.61 3.08
CA LEU A 7 9.30 10.78 4.24
C LEU A 7 10.52 10.46 5.10
N SER A 8 10.28 10.24 6.39
CA SER A 8 11.30 9.96 7.41
C SER A 8 12.17 8.75 7.06
N GLU A 9 13.46 8.83 7.36
CA GLU A 9 14.42 7.75 7.12
C GLU A 9 14.07 6.49 7.93
N PRO A 10 14.31 5.28 7.38
CA PRO A 10 14.04 4.06 8.10
C PRO A 10 14.93 3.91 9.33
N VAL A 11 14.36 3.39 10.41
CA VAL A 11 15.10 2.89 11.58
C VAL A 11 16.09 1.80 11.14
N ILE A 12 17.35 1.95 11.58
CA ILE A 12 18.37 0.92 11.45
C ILE A 12 18.45 0.15 12.77
N TYR A 13 18.15 -1.15 12.72
CA TYR A 13 18.12 -2.01 13.91
C TYR A 13 19.52 -2.52 14.29
N HIS A 14 20.32 -1.63 14.90
CA HIS A 14 21.66 -1.98 15.39
C HIS A 14 21.61 -3.06 16.48
N GLY A 15 22.58 -4.00 16.43
CA GLY A 15 22.76 -5.03 17.46
C GLY A 15 21.79 -6.21 17.38
N LYS A 16 20.83 -6.22 16.45
CA LYS A 16 19.94 -7.37 16.21
C LYS A 16 20.65 -8.45 15.41
N LYS A 17 20.42 -9.71 15.79
CA LYS A 17 21.01 -10.88 15.08
C LYS A 17 20.34 -11.14 13.74
N PHE A 18 19.03 -10.96 13.70
CA PHE A 18 18.20 -11.14 12.52
C PHE A 18 17.21 -9.99 12.40
N ILE A 19 16.81 -9.68 11.17
CA ILE A 19 15.73 -8.76 10.82
C ILE A 19 14.97 -9.44 9.70
N VAL A 20 13.64 -9.39 9.75
CA VAL A 20 12.79 -9.84 8.64
C VAL A 20 12.32 -8.63 7.85
N LEU A 21 12.56 -8.68 6.54
CA LEU A 21 11.95 -7.78 5.58
C LEU A 21 10.86 -8.58 4.85
N SER A 22 9.62 -8.10 4.90
CA SER A 22 8.50 -8.71 4.20
C SER A 22 7.87 -7.72 3.26
N ASP A 23 7.48 -8.19 2.08
CA ASP A 23 6.50 -7.50 1.26
C ASP A 23 5.10 -7.58 1.91
N TRP A 24 4.17 -6.77 1.42
CA TRP A 24 2.80 -6.66 1.90
C TRP A 24 1.80 -7.40 0.99
N ASP A 25 1.59 -6.88 -0.22
CA ASP A 25 0.54 -7.32 -1.14
C ASP A 25 0.86 -8.69 -1.74
N GLY A 26 -0.01 -9.67 -1.53
CA GLY A 26 0.22 -11.05 -1.99
C GLY A 26 1.31 -11.81 -1.21
N THR A 27 1.80 -11.24 -0.10
CA THR A 27 2.76 -11.86 0.82
C THR A 27 2.18 -11.99 2.22
N ILE A 28 1.96 -10.85 2.92
CA ILE A 28 1.26 -10.84 4.22
C ILE A 28 -0.25 -10.86 3.99
N THR A 29 -0.72 -10.15 2.97
CA THR A 29 -2.11 -10.23 2.54
C THR A 29 -2.27 -11.32 1.48
N THR A 30 -3.44 -11.95 1.50
CA THR A 30 -3.79 -13.00 0.52
C THR A 30 -4.10 -12.45 -0.88
N GLN A 31 -4.25 -11.13 -1.01
CA GLN A 31 -4.62 -10.42 -2.23
C GLN A 31 -3.97 -9.03 -2.24
N ASP A 32 -3.73 -8.51 -3.45
CA ASP A 32 -3.22 -7.15 -3.65
C ASP A 32 -4.32 -6.10 -3.40
N SER A 33 -4.04 -5.20 -2.46
CA SER A 33 -4.96 -4.18 -1.99
C SER A 33 -5.24 -3.09 -3.03
N ASN A 34 -4.23 -2.69 -3.81
CA ASN A 34 -4.42 -1.71 -4.88
C ASN A 34 -5.18 -2.31 -6.06
N ASP A 35 -4.87 -3.56 -6.42
CA ASP A 35 -5.61 -4.32 -7.42
C ASP A 35 -7.10 -4.41 -7.03
N PHE A 36 -7.42 -4.72 -5.77
CA PHE A 36 -8.80 -4.77 -5.30
C PHE A 36 -9.56 -3.45 -5.49
N VAL A 37 -8.97 -2.32 -5.06
CA VAL A 37 -9.63 -1.00 -5.20
C VAL A 37 -9.77 -0.62 -6.67
N THR A 38 -8.72 -0.84 -7.47
CA THR A 38 -8.71 -0.52 -8.91
C THR A 38 -9.73 -1.37 -9.66
N ASP A 39 -9.84 -2.65 -9.31
CA ASP A 39 -10.75 -3.60 -9.96
C ASP A 39 -12.21 -3.35 -9.58
N THR A 40 -12.47 -2.85 -8.38
CA THR A 40 -13.82 -2.66 -7.84
C THR A 40 -14.36 -1.26 -8.09
N PHE A 41 -13.54 -0.22 -7.92
CA PHE A 41 -13.95 1.18 -7.93
C PHE A 41 -13.30 2.02 -9.04
N GLY A 42 -12.27 1.50 -9.70
CA GLY A 42 -11.54 2.18 -10.79
C GLY A 42 -11.80 1.55 -12.15
N MET A 43 -10.77 1.55 -13.00
CA MET A 43 -10.82 1.05 -14.39
C MET A 43 -11.25 -0.42 -14.54
N GLY A 44 -11.30 -1.18 -13.45
CA GLY A 44 -11.69 -2.57 -13.49
C GLY A 44 -10.57 -3.52 -13.90
N ARG A 45 -10.78 -4.81 -13.62
CA ARG A 45 -9.76 -5.85 -13.79
C ARG A 45 -9.21 -5.98 -15.20
N SER A 46 -10.08 -5.90 -16.20
CA SER A 46 -9.66 -6.07 -17.60
C SER A 46 -8.63 -5.02 -18.01
N ASP A 47 -8.91 -3.74 -17.72
CA ASP A 47 -8.04 -2.62 -18.09
C ASP A 47 -6.78 -2.60 -17.23
N ARG A 48 -6.89 -2.89 -15.93
CA ARG A 48 -5.72 -3.02 -15.05
C ARG A 48 -4.77 -4.13 -15.53
N VAL A 49 -5.30 -5.29 -15.93
CA VAL A 49 -4.48 -6.40 -16.44
C VAL A 49 -3.74 -5.99 -17.72
N LEU A 50 -4.41 -5.27 -18.63
CA LEU A 50 -3.76 -4.73 -19.84
C LEU A 50 -2.67 -3.72 -19.49
N LEU A 51 -2.92 -2.83 -18.53
CA LEU A 51 -1.92 -1.88 -18.03
C LEU A 51 -0.70 -2.61 -17.45
N ASN A 52 -0.91 -3.65 -16.63
CA ASN A 52 0.17 -4.48 -16.08
C ASN A 52 0.94 -5.27 -17.16
N GLN A 53 0.30 -5.63 -18.27
CA GLN A 53 1.01 -6.22 -19.42
C GLN A 53 1.94 -5.21 -20.10
N ARG A 54 1.51 -3.95 -20.24
CA ARG A 54 2.35 -2.87 -20.82
C ARG A 54 3.58 -2.59 -19.96
N ILE A 55 3.41 -2.56 -18.63
CA ILE A 55 4.53 -2.45 -17.68
C ILE A 55 5.54 -3.58 -17.89
N ARG A 56 5.07 -4.83 -17.98
CA ARG A 56 5.96 -6.00 -18.19
C ARG A 56 6.69 -5.99 -19.53
N LYS A 57 6.12 -5.35 -20.55
CA LYS A 57 6.77 -5.15 -21.86
C LYS A 57 7.74 -3.95 -21.87
N GLY A 58 7.80 -3.17 -20.80
CA GLY A 58 8.58 -1.93 -20.75
C GLY A 58 7.96 -0.76 -21.53
N GLU A 59 6.68 -0.87 -21.91
CA GLU A 59 5.94 0.16 -22.65
C GLU A 59 5.36 1.26 -21.74
N ASP A 60 5.26 0.96 -20.45
CA ASP A 60 4.89 1.88 -19.36
C ASP A 60 5.79 1.59 -18.15
N ASN A 61 5.92 2.56 -17.25
CA ASN A 61 6.57 2.34 -15.95
C ASN A 61 5.53 2.15 -14.85
N PHE A 62 5.92 1.46 -13.78
CA PHE A 62 5.02 1.11 -12.67
C PHE A 62 4.45 2.35 -11.96
N ARG A 63 5.26 3.39 -11.77
CA ARG A 63 4.86 4.62 -11.06
C ARG A 63 3.71 5.32 -11.78
N ASP A 64 3.85 5.58 -13.07
CA ASP A 64 2.81 6.25 -13.86
C ASP A 64 1.59 5.37 -14.08
N ALA A 65 1.79 4.06 -14.23
CA ALA A 65 0.68 3.12 -14.27
C ALA A 65 -0.14 3.14 -12.97
N PHE A 66 0.52 3.16 -11.81
CA PHE A 66 -0.15 3.21 -10.51
C PHE A 66 -0.96 4.52 -10.35
N ARG A 67 -0.41 5.66 -10.78
CA ARG A 67 -1.17 6.93 -10.83
C ARG A 67 -2.40 6.83 -11.74
N LYS A 68 -2.27 6.21 -12.93
CA LYS A 68 -3.42 5.98 -13.83
C LYS A 68 -4.52 5.15 -13.14
N MET A 69 -4.14 4.18 -12.31
CA MET A 69 -5.10 3.40 -11.51
C MET A 69 -5.85 4.30 -10.51
N ILE A 70 -5.14 5.13 -9.74
CA ILE A 70 -5.77 6.07 -8.79
C ILE A 70 -6.67 7.09 -9.50
N VAL A 71 -6.20 7.66 -10.61
CA VAL A 71 -7.00 8.59 -11.42
C VAL A 71 -8.31 7.94 -11.87
N SER A 72 -8.29 6.66 -12.28
CA SER A 72 -9.51 5.96 -12.66
C SER A 72 -10.49 5.78 -11.50
N ILE A 73 -9.99 5.57 -10.27
CA ILE A 73 -10.83 5.48 -9.07
C ILE A 73 -11.51 6.83 -8.80
N ASN A 74 -10.74 7.92 -8.86
CA ASN A 74 -11.25 9.27 -8.66
C ASN A 74 -12.32 9.64 -9.71
N GLU A 75 -12.06 9.37 -10.99
CA GLU A 75 -13.00 9.73 -12.07
C GLU A 75 -14.28 8.88 -12.03
N ASN A 76 -14.20 7.60 -11.68
CA ASN A 76 -15.40 6.76 -11.51
C ASN A 76 -16.27 7.18 -10.33
N GLY A 77 -15.67 7.75 -9.28
CA GLY A 77 -16.39 8.27 -8.12
C GLY A 77 -16.85 9.73 -8.28
N LYS A 78 -16.78 10.30 -9.47
CA LYS A 78 -17.00 11.74 -9.65
C LYS A 78 -18.48 12.07 -9.77
N GLU A 79 -19.00 12.78 -8.78
CA GLU A 79 -20.40 13.22 -8.70
C GLU A 79 -20.46 14.72 -8.41
N GLU A 80 -21.14 15.49 -9.27
CA GLU A 80 -21.37 16.94 -9.11
C GLU A 80 -20.10 17.77 -8.77
N GLY A 81 -18.95 17.35 -9.30
CA GLY A 81 -17.67 18.04 -9.09
C GLY A 81 -16.93 17.64 -7.80
N LYS A 82 -17.38 16.60 -7.10
CA LYS A 82 -16.68 15.96 -5.97
C LYS A 82 -16.39 14.49 -6.26
N VAL A 83 -15.40 13.94 -5.57
CA VAL A 83 -15.08 12.50 -5.62
C VAL A 83 -15.68 11.79 -4.41
N THR A 84 -16.55 10.81 -4.65
CA THR A 84 -17.18 9.96 -3.63
C THR A 84 -16.31 8.76 -3.27
N HIS A 85 -15.52 8.24 -4.23
CA HIS A 85 -14.47 7.24 -4.00
C HIS A 85 -13.22 7.85 -3.33
N THR A 86 -13.44 8.52 -2.20
CA THR A 86 -12.38 9.14 -1.40
C THR A 86 -11.37 8.10 -0.91
N PHE A 87 -10.19 8.57 -0.48
CA PHE A 87 -9.19 7.69 0.12
C PHE A 87 -9.74 6.94 1.34
N GLU A 88 -10.46 7.62 2.23
CA GLU A 88 -11.05 7.00 3.43
C GLU A 88 -12.06 5.91 3.07
N PHE A 89 -12.90 6.15 2.05
CA PHE A 89 -13.82 5.13 1.53
C PHE A 89 -13.04 3.90 1.03
N CYS A 90 -12.03 4.11 0.18
CA CYS A 90 -11.23 3.01 -0.38
C CYS A 90 -10.46 2.24 0.71
N LYS A 91 -9.87 2.95 1.68
CA LYS A 91 -9.16 2.37 2.83
C LYS A 91 -10.08 1.48 3.66
N ASN A 92 -11.30 1.93 3.94
CA ASN A 92 -12.29 1.13 4.67
C ASN A 92 -12.72 -0.11 3.88
N ALA A 93 -12.99 0.04 2.59
CA ALA A 93 -13.33 -1.09 1.72
C ALA A 93 -12.19 -2.14 1.69
N VAL A 94 -10.93 -1.71 1.63
CA VAL A 94 -9.78 -2.61 1.72
C VAL A 94 -9.73 -3.30 3.08
N ALA A 95 -9.83 -2.55 4.18
CA ALA A 95 -9.78 -3.13 5.52
C ALA A 95 -10.90 -4.16 5.75
N GLU A 96 -12.05 -4.01 5.10
CA GLU A 96 -13.19 -4.94 5.19
C GLU A 96 -13.04 -6.20 4.33
N ASN A 97 -12.37 -6.11 3.18
CA ASN A 97 -12.37 -7.18 2.18
C ASN A 97 -11.02 -7.90 2.03
N ILE A 98 -9.90 -7.24 2.34
CA ILE A 98 -8.57 -7.84 2.28
C ILE A 98 -8.26 -8.58 3.56
N LYS A 99 -7.78 -9.81 3.42
CA LYS A 99 -7.41 -10.69 4.53
C LYS A 99 -5.90 -10.81 4.65
N VAL A 100 -5.43 -10.69 5.89
CA VAL A 100 -4.08 -11.11 6.30
C VAL A 100 -4.04 -12.63 6.33
N ASP A 101 -2.91 -13.22 5.92
CA ASP A 101 -2.66 -14.66 6.04
C ASP A 101 -2.84 -15.12 7.49
N ASP A 102 -3.61 -16.19 7.70
CA ASP A 102 -3.98 -16.67 9.04
C ASP A 102 -2.75 -17.11 9.87
N THR A 103 -1.61 -17.38 9.24
CA THR A 103 -0.34 -17.74 9.90
C THR A 103 0.51 -16.53 10.28
N PHE A 104 0.26 -15.35 9.70
CA PHE A 104 1.08 -14.16 9.92
C PHE A 104 1.12 -13.74 11.39
N LYS A 105 0.00 -13.84 12.10
CA LYS A 105 -0.06 -13.47 13.53
C LYS A 105 0.90 -14.32 14.36
N GLY A 106 0.88 -15.65 14.20
CA GLY A 106 1.78 -16.54 14.92
C GLY A 106 3.25 -16.32 14.54
N PHE A 107 3.51 -16.01 13.27
CA PHE A 107 4.84 -15.61 12.80
C PHE A 107 5.32 -14.31 13.47
N TYR A 108 4.46 -13.29 13.55
CA TYR A 108 4.80 -12.01 14.17
C TYR A 108 5.08 -12.17 15.67
N GLU A 109 4.22 -12.90 16.39
CA GLU A 109 4.41 -13.22 17.82
C GLU A 109 5.72 -13.98 18.06
N PHE A 110 6.06 -14.93 17.18
CA PHE A 110 7.35 -15.62 17.23
C PHE A 110 8.53 -14.64 17.07
N CYS A 111 8.45 -13.69 16.13
CA CYS A 111 9.49 -12.71 15.91
C CYS A 111 9.66 -11.79 17.14
N GLU A 112 8.56 -11.32 17.73
CA GLU A 112 8.59 -10.50 18.95
C GLU A 112 9.24 -11.25 20.12
N MET A 113 8.86 -12.51 20.36
CA MET A 113 9.43 -13.32 21.45
C MET A 113 10.94 -13.59 21.30
N ASN A 114 11.46 -13.53 20.07
CA ASN A 114 12.86 -13.82 19.76
C ASN A 114 13.71 -12.57 19.49
N ASP A 115 13.17 -11.39 19.77
CA ASP A 115 13.83 -10.11 19.51
C ASP A 115 14.25 -9.91 18.03
N ILE A 116 13.38 -10.37 17.12
CA ILE A 116 13.55 -10.25 15.67
C ILE A 116 12.63 -9.14 15.16
N PRO A 117 13.15 -7.97 14.74
CA PRO A 117 12.31 -6.93 14.15
C PRO A 117 11.70 -7.39 12.83
N VAL A 118 10.44 -7.04 12.63
CA VAL A 118 9.72 -7.22 11.37
C VAL A 118 9.52 -5.85 10.72
N VAL A 119 10.00 -5.73 9.49
CA VAL A 119 9.86 -4.53 8.67
C VAL A 119 9.06 -4.89 7.42
N ILE A 120 7.96 -4.18 7.20
CA ILE A 120 7.16 -4.29 5.99
C ILE A 120 7.68 -3.29 4.98
N VAL A 121 8.09 -3.76 3.80
CA VAL A 121 8.57 -2.93 2.70
C VAL A 121 7.60 -3.11 1.53
N SER A 122 6.86 -2.07 1.17
CA SER A 122 5.76 -2.19 0.21
C SER A 122 5.71 -1.01 -0.76
N SER A 123 5.30 -1.29 -2.00
CA SER A 123 4.93 -0.25 -2.97
C SER A 123 3.52 0.32 -2.76
N GLY A 124 2.75 -0.24 -1.82
CA GLY A 124 1.45 0.26 -1.41
C GLY A 124 1.53 1.56 -0.59
N MET A 125 0.48 1.81 0.19
CA MET A 125 0.32 3.03 0.99
C MET A 125 0.20 2.70 2.48
N GLU A 126 1.02 3.34 3.32
CA GLU A 126 1.12 3.05 4.75
C GLU A 126 -0.23 3.10 5.48
N PRO A 127 -1.12 4.10 5.25
CA PRO A 127 -2.38 4.15 5.96
C PRO A 127 -3.31 2.97 5.64
N ILE A 128 -3.20 2.37 4.45
CA ILE A 128 -3.94 1.15 4.08
C ILE A 128 -3.38 -0.06 4.85
N ILE A 129 -2.06 -0.23 4.85
CA ILE A 129 -1.37 -1.34 5.54
C ILE A 129 -1.76 -1.33 7.03
N ARG A 130 -1.68 -0.16 7.67
CA ARG A 130 -2.06 0.02 9.08
C ARG A 130 -3.54 -0.29 9.32
N ALA A 131 -4.43 0.19 8.46
CA ALA A 131 -5.88 -0.06 8.60
C ALA A 131 -6.22 -1.55 8.56
N VAL A 132 -5.57 -2.31 7.67
CA VAL A 132 -5.74 -3.77 7.60
C VAL A 132 -5.13 -4.44 8.83
N LEU A 133 -3.87 -4.17 9.17
CA LEU A 133 -3.18 -4.84 10.29
C LEU A 133 -3.86 -4.61 11.65
N ASN A 134 -4.44 -3.42 11.89
CA ASN A 134 -5.16 -3.10 13.13
C ASN A 134 -6.35 -4.02 13.41
N LYS A 135 -6.85 -4.74 12.41
CA LYS A 135 -7.91 -5.74 12.61
C LYS A 135 -7.39 -7.08 13.14
N TYR A 136 -6.11 -7.36 12.96
CA TYR A 136 -5.50 -8.67 13.23
C TYR A 136 -4.54 -8.66 14.41
N LEU A 137 -3.88 -7.52 14.66
CA LEU A 137 -2.91 -7.34 15.73
C LEU A 137 -3.40 -6.33 16.75
N ALA A 138 -3.08 -6.56 18.03
CA ALA A 138 -3.48 -5.68 19.12
C ALA A 138 -2.65 -4.37 19.20
N SER A 139 -1.41 -4.40 18.73
CA SER A 139 -0.55 -3.24 18.57
C SER A 139 0.31 -3.41 17.31
N LEU A 140 0.66 -2.28 16.69
CA LEU A 140 1.57 -2.20 15.54
C LEU A 140 2.89 -1.50 15.88
N ASP A 141 3.13 -1.14 17.16
CA ASP A 141 4.29 -0.33 17.57
C ASP A 141 5.63 -1.03 17.28
N GLY A 142 5.63 -2.37 17.21
CA GLY A 142 6.80 -3.19 16.88
C GLY A 142 7.07 -3.38 15.39
N ILE A 143 6.15 -2.94 14.51
CA ILE A 143 6.26 -3.13 13.06
C ILE A 143 6.64 -1.81 12.41
N GLN A 144 7.84 -1.75 11.84
CA GLN A 144 8.20 -0.66 10.95
C GLN A 144 7.59 -0.91 9.57
N ILE A 145 6.95 0.11 9.01
CA ILE A 145 6.43 0.09 7.63
C ILE A 145 7.24 1.10 6.82
N ILE A 146 7.74 0.64 5.68
CA ILE A 146 8.45 1.45 4.69
C ILE A 146 7.63 1.35 3.41
N SER A 147 6.79 2.35 3.17
CA SER A 147 5.93 2.39 1.98
C SER A 147 5.67 3.83 1.53
N ASN A 148 4.76 4.01 0.57
CA ASN A 148 4.35 5.33 0.14
C ASN A 148 3.29 5.93 1.09
N GLU A 149 3.09 7.23 0.98
CA GLU A 149 2.04 7.95 1.69
C GLU A 149 0.92 8.37 0.74
N VAL A 150 -0.10 9.05 1.27
CA VAL A 150 -1.25 9.54 0.50
C VAL A 150 -1.40 11.04 0.66
N LYS A 151 -1.72 11.70 -0.45
CA LYS A 151 -2.14 13.09 -0.48
C LYS A 151 -3.61 13.17 -0.87
N THR A 152 -4.42 13.77 0.00
CA THR A 152 -5.83 14.04 -0.24
C THR A 152 -6.05 15.50 -0.62
N TYR A 153 -7.11 15.78 -1.37
CA TYR A 153 -7.49 17.12 -1.83
C TYR A 153 -8.91 17.48 -1.37
N ASP A 154 -9.23 18.78 -1.38
CA ASP A 154 -10.51 19.32 -0.85
C ASP A 154 -11.75 18.84 -1.63
N ASP A 155 -11.58 18.44 -2.90
CA ASP A 155 -12.64 17.88 -3.73
C ASP A 155 -12.91 16.39 -3.45
N GLY A 156 -12.17 15.79 -2.52
CA GLY A 156 -12.23 14.36 -2.15
C GLY A 156 -11.33 13.46 -3.00
N SER A 157 -10.71 13.98 -4.06
CA SER A 157 -9.73 13.24 -4.83
C SER A 157 -8.48 12.98 -3.98
N TRP A 158 -7.69 11.99 -4.39
CA TRP A 158 -6.47 11.63 -3.71
C TRP A 158 -5.43 11.09 -4.70
N ASP A 159 -4.16 11.17 -4.32
CA ASP A 159 -3.03 10.66 -5.10
C ASP A 159 -1.99 10.05 -4.16
N ILE A 160 -1.13 9.20 -4.72
CA ILE A 160 -0.02 8.59 -4.01
C ILE A 160 1.13 9.58 -3.85
N GLN A 161 1.62 9.72 -2.62
CA GLN A 161 2.85 10.42 -2.31
C GLN A 161 4.00 9.41 -2.25
N TYR A 162 4.72 9.29 -3.37
CA TYR A 162 5.85 8.35 -3.43
C TYR A 162 6.94 8.71 -2.43
N ARG A 163 7.42 7.69 -1.71
CA ARG A 163 8.55 7.82 -0.78
C ARG A 163 9.83 8.24 -1.49
N HIS A 164 10.13 7.58 -2.60
CA HIS A 164 11.36 7.83 -3.33
C HIS A 164 11.10 8.66 -4.60
N PRO A 165 11.95 9.64 -4.91
CA PRO A 165 11.86 10.38 -6.16
C PRO A 165 12.25 9.51 -7.35
N GLU A 166 11.87 9.96 -8.54
CA GLU A 166 12.24 9.30 -9.80
C GLU A 166 13.77 9.27 -9.95
N ARG A 167 14.28 8.13 -10.41
CA ARG A 167 15.68 7.94 -10.81
C ARG A 167 15.75 7.87 -12.32
#